data_AF-A0AAD1HUC6-F1
#
_entry.id   AF-A0AAD1HUC6-F1
#
_cell.length_a   1.000
_cell.length_b   1.000
_cell.length_c   1.000
_cell.angle_alpha   90.00
_cell.angle_beta   90.00
_cell.angle_gamma   90.00
#
_symmetry.space_group_name_H-M   'P 1'
#
loop_
_entity.id
_entity.type
_entity.pdbx_description
1 polymer ?
#
loop_
_entity_poly.entity_id
_entity_poly.type
_entity_poly.pdbx_seq_one_letter_code
_entity_poly.pdbx_strand_id
1 'polypeptide(L)'
;MQSAGQYLNRLFDYLVGSLQSLPLVMMIGQPEVRIPVVSFAVQKVPAERVVQRLADNGVLAIANAGSRVLDVIGVNDIGGAVTVGLSHYSTAAEIDQLVRALASLG
;
A
#
# COMPACT_ATOMS: atom_id res chain seq x y z
N MET A 1 12.13 8.94 -20.96
CA MET A 1 11.58 8.33 -19.72
C MET A 1 10.45 7.30 -19.94
N GLN A 2 10.15 6.86 -21.18
CA GLN A 2 9.08 5.85 -21.41
C GLN A 2 9.37 4.48 -20.76
N SER A 3 10.62 4.02 -20.76
CA SER A 3 10.98 2.70 -20.22
C SER A 3 10.69 2.56 -18.71
N ALA A 4 11.07 3.57 -17.91
CA ALA A 4 10.79 3.58 -16.48
C ALA A 4 9.29 3.61 -16.17
N GLY A 5 8.52 4.43 -16.88
CA GLY A 5 7.06 4.49 -16.72
C GLY A 5 6.39 3.14 -17.04
N GLN A 6 6.78 2.48 -18.13
CA GLN A 6 6.25 1.16 -18.49
C GLN A 6 6.63 0.06 -17.49
N TYR A 7 7.82 0.13 -16.91
CA TYR A 7 8.25 -0.78 -15.85
C TYR A 7 7.41 -0.56 -14.58
N LEU A 8 7.32 0.68 -14.11
CA LEU A 8 6.56 1.03 -12.91
C LEU A 8 5.07 0.74 -13.06
N ASN A 9 4.48 0.94 -14.23
CA ASN A 9 3.07 0.59 -14.47
C ASN A 9 2.83 -0.91 -14.29
N ARG A 10 3.65 -1.76 -14.91
CA ARG A 10 3.55 -3.23 -14.75
C ARG A 10 3.74 -3.65 -13.30
N LEU A 11 4.72 -3.05 -12.63
CA LEU A 11 5.02 -3.35 -11.24
C LEU A 11 3.90 -2.89 -10.29
N PHE A 12 3.29 -1.73 -10.58
CA PHE A 12 2.18 -1.19 -9.81
C PHE A 12 0.89 -1.98 -10.03
N ASP A 13 0.62 -2.44 -11.25
CA ASP A 13 -0.51 -3.33 -11.54
C ASP A 13 -0.38 -4.65 -10.76
N TYR A 14 0.84 -5.18 -10.67
CA TYR A 14 1.13 -6.34 -9.84
C TYR A 14 0.91 -6.06 -8.35
N LEU A 15 1.38 -4.92 -7.82
CA LEU A 15 1.12 -4.50 -6.45
C LEU A 15 -0.38 -4.42 -6.15
N VAL A 16 -1.14 -3.72 -6.98
CA VAL A 16 -2.59 -3.53 -6.79
C VAL A 16 -3.32 -4.86 -6.84
N GLY A 17 -3.02 -5.71 -7.82
CA GLY A 17 -3.63 -7.04 -7.92
C GLY A 17 -3.33 -7.92 -6.69
N SER A 18 -2.09 -7.90 -6.20
CA SER A 18 -1.71 -8.65 -5.01
C SER A 18 -2.38 -8.12 -3.74
N LEU A 19 -2.47 -6.81 -3.56
CA LEU A 19 -3.18 -6.21 -2.41
C LEU A 19 -4.68 -6.50 -2.44
N GLN A 20 -5.31 -6.45 -3.62
CA GLN A 20 -6.72 -6.80 -3.79
C GLN A 20 -7.04 -8.28 -3.51
N SER A 21 -6.05 -9.16 -3.61
CA SER A 21 -6.22 -10.57 -3.27
C SER A 21 -6.26 -10.85 -1.76
N LEU A 22 -5.84 -9.88 -0.93
CA LEU A 22 -5.81 -10.02 0.52
C LEU A 22 -7.18 -9.65 1.12
N PRO A 23 -7.86 -10.56 1.84
CA PRO A 23 -9.26 -10.37 2.26
C PRO A 23 -9.43 -9.26 3.31
N LEU A 24 -8.37 -8.96 4.07
CA LEU A 24 -8.38 -7.93 5.11
C LEU A 24 -7.95 -6.56 4.57
N VAL A 25 -7.48 -6.46 3.33
CA VAL A 25 -6.98 -5.20 2.77
C VAL A 25 -8.11 -4.47 2.05
N MET A 26 -8.34 -3.23 2.43
CA MET A 26 -9.28 -2.33 1.80
C MET A 26 -8.53 -1.23 1.06
N MET A 27 -8.65 -1.22 -0.27
CA MET A 27 -8.03 -0.21 -1.12
C MET A 27 -8.75 1.14 -0.98
N ILE A 28 -8.00 2.23 -0.89
CA ILE A 28 -8.55 3.58 -0.79
C ILE A 28 -8.39 4.28 -2.14
N GLY A 29 -9.53 4.51 -2.81
CA GLY A 29 -9.59 5.17 -4.12
C GLY A 29 -9.27 4.24 -5.29
N GLN A 30 -9.79 4.59 -6.47
CA GLN A 30 -9.58 3.87 -7.74
C GLN A 30 -9.58 4.84 -8.93
N PRO A 31 -8.54 5.68 -9.07
CA PRO A 31 -8.47 6.64 -10.17
C PRO A 31 -8.17 5.97 -11.51
N GLU A 32 -8.75 6.49 -12.60
CA GLU A 32 -8.51 6.01 -13.97
C GLU A 32 -7.04 6.20 -14.40
N VAL A 33 -6.46 7.35 -14.06
CA VAL A 33 -5.03 7.67 -14.27
C VAL A 33 -4.35 7.76 -12.92
N ARG A 34 -3.26 7.01 -12.74
CA ARG A 34 -2.59 6.85 -11.45
C ARG A 34 -1.08 6.96 -11.55
N ILE A 35 -0.48 7.49 -10.49
CA ILE A 35 0.95 7.36 -10.20
C ILE A 35 1.17 6.08 -9.38
N PRO A 36 2.40 5.54 -9.31
CA PRO A 36 2.65 4.26 -8.61
C PRO A 36 2.69 4.44 -7.08
N VAL A 37 1.62 5.00 -6.51
CA VAL A 37 1.39 5.23 -5.09
C VAL A 37 -0.01 4.74 -4.76
N VAL A 38 -0.14 4.02 -3.65
CA VAL A 38 -1.41 3.49 -3.20
C VAL A 38 -1.55 3.58 -1.69
N SER A 39 -2.76 3.89 -1.25
CA SER A 39 -3.16 3.88 0.15
C SER A 39 -4.19 2.77 0.37
N PHE A 40 -4.06 2.06 1.48
CA PHE A 40 -4.98 1.01 1.88
C PHE A 40 -5.14 0.97 3.40
N ALA A 41 -6.23 0.41 3.87
CA ALA A 41 -6.46 0.10 5.28
C ALA A 41 -6.48 -1.42 5.47
N VAL A 42 -6.16 -1.90 6.67
CA VAL A 42 -6.27 -3.30 7.04
C VAL A 42 -7.38 -3.45 8.06
N GLN A 43 -8.35 -4.30 7.77
CA GLN A 43 -9.53 -4.47 8.61
C GLN A 43 -9.12 -4.94 10.01
N LYS A 44 -9.64 -4.26 11.05
CA LYS A 44 -9.35 -4.51 12.48
C LYS A 44 -7.90 -4.29 12.93
N VAL A 45 -7.01 -3.78 12.06
CA VAL A 45 -5.62 -3.50 12.42
C VAL A 45 -5.29 -2.03 12.16
N PRO A 46 -4.97 -1.23 13.20
CA PRO A 46 -4.59 0.17 13.01
C PRO A 46 -3.34 0.33 12.14
N ALA A 47 -3.29 1.38 11.31
CA ALA A 47 -2.20 1.63 10.36
C ALA A 47 -0.82 1.67 11.03
N GLU A 48 -0.70 2.26 12.23
CA GLU A 48 0.54 2.27 13.02
C GLU A 48 1.03 0.84 13.31
N ARG A 49 0.13 -0.07 13.66
CA ARG A 49 0.46 -1.47 13.94
C ARG A 49 0.86 -2.22 12.69
N VAL A 50 0.19 -1.94 11.57
CA VAL A 50 0.58 -2.48 10.26
C VAL A 50 1.99 -2.03 9.90
N VAL A 51 2.29 -0.74 10.00
CA VAL A 51 3.63 -0.20 9.66
C VAL A 51 4.71 -0.75 10.58
N GLN A 52 4.45 -0.90 11.89
CA GLN A 52 5.37 -1.58 12.80
C GLN A 52 5.66 -3.01 12.34
N ARG A 53 4.62 -3.78 11.99
CA ARG A 53 4.80 -5.15 11.53
C ARG A 53 5.56 -5.22 10.20
N LEU A 54 5.30 -4.29 9.29
CA LEU A 54 6.06 -4.18 8.05
C LEU A 54 7.54 -3.89 8.35
N ALA A 55 7.82 -2.96 9.28
CA ALA A 55 9.18 -2.63 9.68
C ALA A 55 9.91 -3.82 10.32
N ASP A 56 9.24 -4.61 11.16
CA ASP A 56 9.79 -5.87 11.72
C ASP A 56 10.18 -6.87 10.63
N ASN A 57 9.55 -6.81 9.46
CA ASN A 57 9.83 -7.65 8.29
C ASN A 57 10.71 -6.95 7.25
N GLY A 58 11.33 -5.82 7.60
CA GLY A 58 12.24 -5.07 6.72
C GLY A 58 11.55 -4.27 5.61
N VAL A 59 10.25 -4.01 5.74
CA VAL A 59 9.45 -3.24 4.77
C VAL A 59 9.07 -1.89 5.37
N LEU A 60 9.39 -0.80 4.67
CA LEU A 60 9.05 0.55 5.11
C LEU A 60 7.80 1.05 4.38
N ALA A 61 6.84 1.57 5.16
CA ALA A 61 5.61 2.17 4.66
C ALA A 61 5.25 3.38 5.52
N ILE A 62 4.33 4.22 5.03
CA ILE A 62 3.93 5.45 5.71
C ILE A 62 2.54 5.24 6.33
N ALA A 63 2.42 5.34 7.65
CA ALA A 63 1.13 5.41 8.32
C ALA A 63 0.60 6.85 8.26
N ASN A 64 -0.71 6.98 8.03
CA ASN A 64 -1.45 8.23 8.14
C ASN A 64 -0.75 9.41 7.45
N ALA A 65 -0.44 9.24 6.16
CA ALA A 65 0.11 10.33 5.35
C ALA A 65 -0.75 11.58 5.56
N GLY A 66 -0.17 12.67 6.08
CA GLY A 66 -0.90 13.84 6.56
C GLY A 66 -1.75 14.48 5.46
N SER A 67 -3.00 14.05 5.35
CA SER A 67 -3.81 14.22 4.15
C SER A 67 -5.26 14.49 4.51
N ARG A 68 -5.71 15.71 4.20
CA ARG A 68 -7.10 16.14 4.45
C ARG A 68 -8.12 15.27 3.73
N VAL A 69 -7.76 14.66 2.59
CA VAL A 69 -8.68 13.76 1.91
C VAL A 69 -8.92 12.49 2.72
N LEU A 70 -7.90 11.96 3.42
CA LEU A 70 -8.05 10.79 4.29
C LEU A 70 -8.95 11.11 5.49
N ASP A 71 -8.86 12.33 6.02
CA ASP A 71 -9.75 12.80 7.08
C ASP A 71 -11.22 12.87 6.59
N VAL A 72 -11.44 13.41 5.38
CA VAL A 72 -12.79 13.60 4.83
C VAL A 72 -13.49 12.27 4.51
N ILE A 73 -12.74 11.25 4.07
CA ILE A 73 -13.31 9.94 3.77
C ILE A 73 -13.43 9.04 5.02
N GLY A 74 -13.14 9.56 6.22
CA GLY A 74 -13.30 8.84 7.49
C GLY A 74 -12.29 7.71 7.71
N VAL A 75 -11.13 7.76 7.04
CA VAL A 75 -10.11 6.70 7.18
C VAL A 75 -9.49 6.67 8.57
N ASN A 76 -9.38 7.82 9.24
CA ASN A 76 -8.90 7.85 10.62
C ASN A 76 -9.85 7.15 11.59
N ASP A 77 -11.16 7.11 11.30
CA ASP A 77 -12.16 6.49 12.17
C ASP A 77 -12.12 4.95 12.12
N ILE A 78 -11.60 4.37 11.03
CA ILE A 78 -11.45 2.93 10.85
C ILE A 78 -10.05 2.40 11.24
N GLY A 79 -9.18 3.27 11.77
CA GLY A 79 -7.83 2.91 12.22
C GLY A 79 -6.68 3.42 11.34
N GLY A 80 -6.96 4.31 10.38
CA GLY A 80 -5.95 4.97 9.57
C GLY A 80 -5.63 4.26 8.24
N ALA A 81 -4.72 4.85 7.47
CA ALA A 81 -4.25 4.30 6.20
C ALA A 81 -2.74 4.07 6.18
N VAL A 82 -2.35 3.02 5.48
CA VAL A 82 -0.96 2.73 5.11
C VAL A 82 -0.77 3.13 3.66
N THR A 83 0.25 3.92 3.39
CA THR A 83 0.61 4.39 2.05
C THR A 83 1.95 3.80 1.65
N VAL A 84 2.00 3.23 0.44
CA VAL A 84 3.22 2.71 -0.18
C VAL A 84 3.36 3.31 -1.58
N GLY A 85 4.60 3.60 -1.97
CA GLY A 85 4.93 4.15 -3.28
C GLY A 85 6.13 3.42 -3.88
N LEU A 86 6.07 3.13 -5.17
CA LEU A 86 7.16 2.49 -5.89
C LEU A 86 8.13 3.55 -6.42
N SER A 87 9.40 3.21 -6.40
CA SER A 87 10.48 4.00 -6.99
C SER A 87 11.13 3.25 -8.15
N HIS A 88 11.97 3.93 -8.92
CA HIS A 88 12.62 3.37 -10.12
C HIS A 88 13.44 2.10 -9.88
N TYR A 89 13.87 1.87 -8.64
CA TYR A 89 14.63 0.71 -8.19
C TYR A 89 13.76 -0.38 -7.54
N SER A 90 12.45 -0.15 -7.40
CA SER A 90 11.55 -1.13 -6.80
C SER A 90 11.45 -2.39 -7.66
N THR A 91 11.25 -3.55 -7.04
CA THR A 91 11.22 -4.86 -7.72
C THR A 91 10.00 -5.69 -7.34
N ALA A 92 9.69 -6.71 -8.14
CA ALA A 92 8.57 -7.61 -7.86
C ALA A 92 8.80 -8.42 -6.57
N ALA A 93 10.06 -8.76 -6.26
CA ALA A 93 10.41 -9.47 -5.03
C ALA A 93 10.11 -8.65 -3.76
N GLU A 94 10.27 -7.33 -3.80
CA GLU A 94 9.90 -6.45 -2.69
C GLU A 94 8.37 -6.38 -2.52
N ILE A 95 7.61 -6.43 -3.62
CA ILE A 95 6.14 -6.54 -3.57
C ILE A 95 5.73 -7.87 -2.92
N ASP A 96 6.36 -8.98 -3.31
CA ASP A 96 6.12 -10.29 -2.69
C ASP A 96 6.39 -10.24 -1.18
N GLN A 97 7.48 -9.61 -0.75
CA GLN A 97 7.82 -9.44 0.66
C GLN A 97 6.76 -8.62 1.40
N LEU A 98 6.32 -7.50 0.82
CA LEU A 98 5.24 -6.67 1.36
C LEU A 98 3.95 -7.49 1.54
N VAL A 99 3.53 -8.21 0.49
CA VAL A 99 2.29 -8.99 0.49
C VAL A 99 2.36 -10.11 1.53
N ARG A 100 3.49 -10.80 1.66
CA ARG A 100 3.71 -11.83 2.70
C ARG A 100 3.65 -11.24 4.11
N ALA A 101 4.26 -10.09 4.33
CA ALA A 101 4.22 -9.42 5.63
C ALA A 101 2.79 -9.00 5.99
N LEU A 102 2.02 -8.49 5.02
CA LEU A 102 0.60 -8.16 5.21
C LEU A 102 -0.27 -9.40 5.45
N ALA A 103 -0.02 -10.50 4.73
CA ALA A 103 -0.74 -11.75 4.94
C ALA A 103 -0.52 -12.33 6.34
N SER A 104 0.61 -12.01 7.01
CA SER A 104 0.89 -12.42 8.39
C SER A 104 0.12 -11.65 9.47
N LEU A 105 -0.65 -10.62 9.09
CA LEU A 105 -1.45 -9.80 10.01
C LEU A 105 -2.88 -10.32 10.21
N GLY A 106 -3.32 -11.28 9.40
CA GLY A 106 -4.60 -11.99 9.54
C GLY A 106 -4.45 -13.34 10.23
#